data_AF-A0A353GZK3-F1
#
_entry.id   AF-A0A353GZK3-F1
#
_cell.length_a   1.000
_cell.length_b   1.000
_cell.length_c   1.000
_cell.angle_alpha   90.00
_cell.angle_beta   90.00
_cell.angle_gamma   90.00
#
_symmetry.space_group_name_H-M   'P 1'
#
loop_
_entity.id
_entity.type
_entity.pdbx_description
1 polymer ?
#
loop_
_entity_poly.entity_id
_entity_poly.type
_entity_poly.pdbx_seq_one_letter_code
_entity_poly.pdbx_strand_id
1 'polypeptide(L)'
;MITERYGSNDSQVGDLYLPKGQSVGLVCLFHGGFWRMPYDRKQMSPISEDLATSGYGVWNIEYRRVDESDWNWKDTTSDAVLSINHVQELRKKYPSISKVEVVVAGHSAGGHLAILLSSEPLLVSPKRFIGLAPILDLEIAYSNL
;
A
#
# COMPACT_ATOMS: atom_id res chain seq x y z
N MET A 1 -4.78 3.83 15.17
CA MET A 1 -4.42 4.23 13.80
C MET A 1 -3.63 5.51 13.88
N ILE A 2 -2.53 5.60 13.13
CA ILE A 2 -1.58 6.72 13.11
C ILE A 2 -1.27 7.01 11.65
N THR A 3 -1.44 8.25 11.19
CA THR A 3 -1.04 8.61 9.82
C THR A 3 0.45 8.98 9.79
N GLU A 4 1.22 8.31 8.93
CA GLU A 4 2.64 8.60 8.66
C GLU A 4 2.82 9.10 7.23
N ARG A 5 3.83 9.94 7.01
CA ARG A 5 4.22 10.42 5.68
C ARG A 5 5.46 9.66 5.21
N TYR A 6 5.40 9.13 4.00
CA TYR A 6 6.54 8.50 3.36
C TYR A 6 7.22 9.39 2.30
N GLY A 7 6.68 10.58 2.05
CA GLY A 7 7.23 11.57 1.13
C GLY A 7 6.65 12.97 1.35
N SER A 8 6.97 13.89 0.44
CA SER A 8 6.63 15.32 0.54
C SER A 8 5.29 15.71 -0.07
N ASN A 9 4.75 14.90 -1.00
CA ASN A 9 3.46 15.17 -1.62
C ASN A 9 2.30 14.78 -0.66
N ASP A 10 1.15 15.43 -0.80
CA ASP A 10 -0.01 15.21 0.08
C ASP A 10 -0.56 13.77 0.04
N SER A 11 -0.48 13.11 -1.12
CA SER A 11 -0.83 11.71 -1.29
C SER A 11 0.27 10.74 -0.82
N GLN A 12 1.44 11.23 -0.41
CA GLN A 12 2.53 10.38 0.10
C GLN A 12 2.39 10.09 1.60
N VAL A 13 1.23 9.54 1.96
CA VAL A 13 0.82 9.20 3.32
C VAL A 13 0.32 7.76 3.41
N GLY A 14 0.27 7.23 4.63
CA GLY A 14 -0.43 5.99 4.91
C GLY A 14 -0.93 5.97 6.35
N ASP A 15 -1.97 5.19 6.59
CA ASP A 15 -2.50 4.96 7.93
C ASP A 15 -1.94 3.65 8.48
N LEU A 16 -1.18 3.74 9.56
CA LEU A 16 -0.63 2.62 10.29
C LEU A 16 -1.62 2.16 11.37
N TYR A 17 -2.10 0.94 11.22
CA TYR A 17 -2.88 0.24 12.23
C TYR A 17 -1.96 -0.75 12.95
N LEU A 18 -1.96 -0.69 14.27
CA LEU A 18 -1.14 -1.55 15.12
C LEU A 18 -2.05 -2.43 15.98
N PRO A 19 -1.74 -3.72 16.13
CA PRO A 19 -2.48 -4.61 17.00
C PRO A 19 -2.15 -4.31 18.47
N LYS A 20 -2.89 -4.93 19.39
CA LYS A 20 -2.48 -4.97 20.80
C LYS A 20 -1.27 -5.89 20.94
N GLY A 21 -0.13 -5.34 21.34
CA GLY A 21 1.11 -6.10 21.55
C GLY A 21 1.92 -6.31 20.28
N GLN A 22 2.61 -7.45 20.20
CA GLN A 22 3.48 -7.79 19.08
C GLN A 22 2.65 -8.21 17.86
N SER A 23 2.95 -7.65 16.70
CA SER A 23 2.29 -8.04 15.46
C SER A 23 2.75 -9.42 14.99
N VAL A 24 1.85 -10.19 14.38
CA VAL A 24 2.15 -11.46 13.71
C VAL A 24 2.65 -11.28 12.26
N GLY A 25 2.51 -10.07 11.70
CA GLY A 25 2.88 -9.73 10.33
C GLY A 25 2.50 -8.29 9.95
N LEU A 26 3.21 -7.67 9.03
CA LEU A 26 2.87 -6.36 8.49
C LEU A 26 2.26 -6.50 7.09
N VAL A 27 1.01 -6.10 6.94
CA VAL A 27 0.32 -6.05 5.65
C VAL A 27 0.41 -4.62 5.10
N CYS A 28 1.15 -4.44 4.01
CA CYS A 28 1.16 -3.21 3.23
C CYS A 28 0.03 -3.28 2.20
N LEU A 29 -0.93 -2.38 2.30
CA LEU A 29 -2.22 -2.50 1.64
C LEU A 29 -2.45 -1.32 0.68
N PHE A 30 -2.74 -1.63 -0.58
CA PHE A 30 -3.06 -0.66 -1.63
C PHE A 30 -4.54 -0.70 -2.00
N HIS A 31 -5.18 0.47 -2.00
CA HIS A 31 -6.58 0.62 -2.41
C HIS A 31 -6.76 0.52 -3.94
N GLY A 32 -8.01 0.34 -4.37
CA GLY A 32 -8.38 0.26 -5.78
C GLY A 32 -8.77 1.63 -6.36
N GLY A 33 -9.79 1.66 -7.21
CA GLY A 33 -10.31 2.92 -7.76
C GLY A 33 -9.64 3.37 -9.06
N PHE A 34 -9.04 2.42 -9.79
CA PHE A 34 -8.48 2.65 -11.12
C PHE A 34 -7.46 3.78 -11.21
N TRP A 35 -6.66 3.92 -10.14
CA TRP A 35 -5.68 4.99 -9.94
C TRP A 35 -6.29 6.40 -10.04
N ARG A 36 -7.59 6.54 -9.86
CA ARG A 36 -8.36 7.78 -10.03
C ARG A 36 -8.97 8.27 -8.72
N MET A 37 -9.25 9.56 -8.69
CA MET A 37 -10.11 10.17 -7.67
C MET A 37 -11.58 9.73 -7.87
N PRO A 38 -12.44 9.80 -6.84
CA PRO A 38 -12.18 10.26 -5.47
C PRO A 38 -11.73 9.14 -4.54
N TYR A 39 -11.36 7.98 -5.08
CA TYR A 39 -11.02 6.80 -4.29
C TYR A 39 -9.65 6.98 -3.62
N ASP A 40 -9.61 6.77 -2.31
CA ASP A 40 -8.44 6.95 -1.46
C ASP A 40 -8.25 5.73 -0.54
N ARG A 41 -7.19 5.75 0.28
CA ARG A 41 -6.88 4.64 1.21
C ARG A 41 -8.02 4.32 2.20
N LYS A 42 -8.98 5.22 2.43
CA LYS A 42 -10.09 4.98 3.37
C LYS A 42 -11.02 3.87 2.89
N GLN A 43 -11.03 3.56 1.59
CA GLN A 43 -11.71 2.37 1.06
C GLN A 43 -11.24 1.08 1.75
N MET A 44 -9.98 1.05 2.20
CA MET A 44 -9.38 -0.12 2.84
C MET A 44 -9.35 0.00 4.37
N SER A 45 -9.95 1.04 4.96
CA SER A 45 -10.00 1.19 6.43
C SER A 45 -10.70 0.02 7.13
N PRO A 46 -11.87 -0.49 6.66
CA PRO A 46 -12.54 -1.60 7.34
C PRO A 46 -11.69 -2.88 7.41
N ILE A 47 -11.04 -3.26 6.31
CA ILE A 47 -10.13 -4.43 6.30
C ILE A 47 -8.85 -4.17 7.10
N SER A 48 -8.38 -2.92 7.17
CA SER A 48 -7.22 -2.57 8.00
C SER A 48 -7.54 -2.73 9.50
N GLU A 49 -8.75 -2.36 9.91
CA GLU A 49 -9.22 -2.54 11.29
C GLU A 49 -9.42 -4.01 11.66
N ASP A 50 -9.99 -4.81 10.74
CA ASP A 50 -10.21 -6.24 10.93
C ASP A 50 -8.88 -7.01 11.06
N LEU A 51 -7.93 -6.73 10.16
CA LEU A 51 -6.58 -7.30 10.22
C LEU A 51 -5.84 -6.89 11.51
N ALA A 52 -5.96 -5.64 11.93
CA ALA A 52 -5.35 -5.16 13.17
C ALA A 52 -5.95 -5.81 14.42
N THR A 53 -7.27 -6.01 14.43
CA THR A 53 -7.98 -6.76 15.48
C THR A 53 -7.52 -8.22 15.52
N SER A 54 -7.21 -8.77 14.35
CA SER A 54 -6.67 -10.13 14.18
C SER A 54 -5.17 -10.26 14.49
N GLY A 55 -4.50 -9.19 14.95
CA GLY A 55 -3.11 -9.24 15.40
C GLY A 55 -2.06 -8.82 14.37
N TYR A 56 -2.46 -8.35 13.18
CA TYR A 56 -1.54 -7.83 12.16
C TYR A 56 -1.25 -6.35 12.37
N GLY A 57 -0.07 -5.91 11.93
CA GLY A 57 0.15 -4.50 11.61
C GLY A 57 -0.36 -4.27 10.20
N VAL A 58 -0.98 -3.12 9.95
CA VAL A 58 -1.42 -2.76 8.60
C VAL A 58 -0.88 -1.39 8.24
N TRP A 59 -0.15 -1.33 7.15
CA TRP A 59 0.28 -0.10 6.50
C TRP A 59 -0.66 0.16 5.32
N ASN A 60 -1.73 0.93 5.56
CA ASN A 60 -2.75 1.24 4.57
C ASN A 60 -2.36 2.48 3.77
N ILE A 61 -1.96 2.30 2.53
CA ILE A 61 -1.16 3.26 1.76
C ILE A 61 -2.04 4.11 0.85
N GLU A 62 -1.82 5.43 0.89
CA GLU A 62 -2.21 6.35 -0.16
C GLU A 62 -1.09 6.46 -1.21
N TYR A 63 -1.41 6.83 -2.44
CA TYR A 63 -0.43 7.10 -3.48
C TYR A 63 -0.94 8.14 -4.47
N ARG A 64 -0.06 8.83 -5.20
CA ARG A 64 -0.50 9.80 -6.21
C ARG A 64 -1.33 9.15 -7.32
N ARG A 65 -2.47 9.76 -7.63
CA ARG A 65 -3.49 9.28 -8.59
C ARG A 65 -3.50 10.14 -9.87
N VAL A 66 -4.05 9.60 -10.95
CA VAL A 66 -4.02 10.19 -12.31
C VAL A 66 -4.67 11.57 -12.40
N ASP A 67 -5.61 11.87 -11.51
CA ASP A 67 -6.37 13.12 -11.51
C ASP A 67 -5.73 14.21 -10.61
N GLU A 68 -4.55 13.97 -10.03
CA GLU A 68 -3.80 14.98 -9.28
C GLU A 68 -3.06 15.95 -10.21
N SER A 69 -2.94 17.21 -9.80
CA SER A 69 -2.15 18.20 -10.52
C SER A 69 -0.70 17.73 -10.63
N ASP A 70 -0.12 17.86 -11.83
CA ASP A 70 1.26 17.48 -12.16
C ASP A 70 1.58 15.97 -12.08
N TRP A 71 0.55 15.11 -12.11
CA TRP A 71 0.76 13.67 -12.15
C TRP A 71 1.40 13.19 -13.46
N ASN A 72 2.39 12.30 -13.35
CA ASN A 72 2.88 11.45 -14.43
C ASN A 72 2.71 9.96 -14.07
N TRP A 73 2.64 9.10 -15.09
CA TRP A 73 2.43 7.66 -14.89
C TRP A 73 3.42 6.97 -13.94
N LYS A 74 4.66 7.46 -13.85
CA LYS A 74 5.68 6.95 -12.93
C LYS A 74 5.45 7.35 -11.48
N ASP A 75 4.64 8.37 -11.20
CA ASP A 75 4.43 8.86 -9.84
C ASP A 75 3.72 7.84 -8.97
N THR A 76 2.67 7.19 -9.52
CA THR A 76 1.94 6.12 -8.82
C THR A 76 2.86 4.93 -8.51
N THR A 77 3.67 4.48 -9.48
CA THR A 77 4.56 3.34 -9.27
C THR A 77 5.73 3.69 -8.35
N SER A 78 6.28 4.91 -8.48
CA SER A 78 7.33 5.41 -7.59
C SER A 78 6.83 5.53 -6.15
N ASP A 79 5.60 6.01 -5.95
CA ASP A 79 4.98 6.09 -4.63
C ASP A 79 4.74 4.70 -4.02
N ALA A 80 4.36 3.72 -4.83
CA ALA A 80 4.25 2.33 -4.37
C ALA A 80 5.61 1.80 -3.88
N VAL A 81 6.71 2.07 -4.60
CA VAL A 81 8.06 1.68 -4.17
C VAL A 81 8.49 2.44 -2.89
N LEU A 82 8.30 3.76 -2.86
CA LEU A 82 8.67 4.60 -1.71
C LEU A 82 7.92 4.20 -0.44
N SER A 83 6.61 3.98 -0.53
CA SER A 83 5.77 3.59 0.61
C SER A 83 6.15 2.23 1.20
N ILE A 84 6.56 1.27 0.37
CA ILE A 84 7.07 -0.02 0.82
C ILE A 84 8.46 0.11 1.45
N ASN A 85 9.35 0.90 0.85
CA ASN A 85 10.68 1.16 1.43
C ASN A 85 10.59 1.90 2.77
N HIS A 86 9.58 2.75 2.94
CA HIS A 86 9.33 3.47 4.19
C HIS A 86 9.03 2.54 5.39
N VAL A 87 8.70 1.27 5.16
CA VAL A 87 8.60 0.26 6.23
C VAL A 87 9.88 0.17 7.06
N GLN A 88 11.06 0.48 6.50
CA GLN A 88 12.30 0.57 7.28
C GLN A 88 12.22 1.61 8.39
N GLU A 89 11.62 2.77 8.14
CA GLU A 89 11.43 3.82 9.13
C GLU A 89 10.34 3.47 10.13
N LEU A 90 9.23 2.89 9.64
CA LEU A 90 8.16 2.40 10.52
C LEU A 90 8.69 1.36 11.52
N ARG A 91 9.57 0.45 11.08
CA ARG A 91 10.19 -0.55 11.98
C ARG A 91 11.06 0.05 13.07
N LYS A 92 11.74 1.18 12.80
CA LYS A 92 12.54 1.90 13.80
C LYS A 92 11.63 2.58 14.83
N LYS A 93 10.50 3.13 14.39
CA LYS A 93 9.57 3.90 15.21
C LYS A 93 8.60 3.02 16.03
N TYR A 94 8.24 1.85 15.50
CA TYR A 94 7.20 0.99 16.08
C TYR A 94 7.73 -0.42 16.39
N PRO A 95 8.12 -0.67 17.66
CA PRO A 95 8.68 -1.96 18.07
C PRO A 95 7.79 -3.17 17.73
N SER A 96 6.47 -3.01 17.81
CA SER A 96 5.47 -4.06 17.55
C SER A 96 5.51 -4.63 16.13
N ILE A 97 6.14 -3.94 15.16
CA ILE A 97 6.30 -4.40 13.77
C ILE A 97 7.78 -4.51 13.35
N SER A 98 8.72 -4.27 14.26
CA SER A 98 10.16 -4.14 13.94
C SER A 98 10.79 -5.37 13.26
N LYS A 99 10.32 -6.58 13.58
CA LYS A 99 10.90 -7.85 13.12
C LYS A 99 9.90 -8.78 12.43
N VAL A 100 8.74 -8.26 12.04
CA VAL A 100 7.68 -9.08 11.44
C VAL A 100 7.84 -9.19 9.93
N GLU A 101 7.33 -10.28 9.36
CA GLU A 101 7.29 -10.45 7.91
C GLU A 101 6.41 -9.39 7.25
N VAL A 102 6.80 -8.97 6.04
CA VAL A 102 6.04 -8.02 5.23
C VAL A 102 5.28 -8.78 4.16
N VAL A 103 3.99 -8.47 4.02
CA VAL A 103 3.12 -8.92 2.92
C VAL A 103 2.62 -7.69 2.20
N VAL A 104 2.68 -7.69 0.88
CA VAL A 104 2.07 -6.64 0.06
C VAL A 104 0.76 -7.18 -0.50
N ALA A 105 -0.32 -6.42 -0.34
CA ALA A 105 -1.63 -6.78 -0.85
C ALA A 105 -2.33 -5.56 -1.45
N GLY A 106 -3.26 -5.79 -2.36
CA GLY A 106 -4.11 -4.71 -2.85
C GLY A 106 -5.32 -5.20 -3.63
N HIS A 107 -6.30 -4.32 -3.82
CA HIS A 107 -7.53 -4.61 -4.54
C HIS A 107 -7.60 -3.87 -5.89
N SER A 108 -8.05 -4.54 -6.96
CA SER A 108 -8.24 -3.94 -8.28
C SER A 108 -6.96 -3.25 -8.79
N ALA A 109 -6.98 -1.93 -8.99
CA ALA A 109 -5.82 -1.12 -9.32
C ALA A 109 -4.68 -1.18 -8.27
N GLY A 110 -5.01 -1.33 -6.99
CA GLY A 110 -4.02 -1.60 -5.94
C GLY A 110 -3.51 -3.03 -5.99
N GLY A 111 -4.33 -3.97 -6.46
CA GLY A 111 -3.91 -5.35 -6.72
C GLY A 111 -2.87 -5.42 -7.84
N HIS A 112 -3.04 -4.60 -8.88
CA HIS A 112 -2.02 -4.39 -9.90
C HIS A 112 -0.71 -3.88 -9.28
N LEU A 113 -0.74 -2.82 -8.45
CA LEU A 113 0.45 -2.29 -7.79
C LEU A 113 1.13 -3.34 -6.90
N ALA A 114 0.34 -4.13 -6.17
CA ALA A 114 0.87 -5.21 -5.34
C ALA A 114 1.64 -6.24 -6.17
N ILE A 115 1.13 -6.66 -7.34
CA ILE A 115 1.84 -7.61 -8.20
C ILE A 115 3.04 -6.95 -8.89
N LEU A 116 2.92 -5.72 -9.38
CA LEU A 116 4.01 -4.95 -10.00
C LEU A 116 5.23 -4.85 -9.08
N LEU A 117 5.01 -4.58 -7.79
CA LEU A 117 6.08 -4.46 -6.80
C LEU A 117 6.93 -5.73 -6.60
N SER A 118 6.47 -6.90 -7.08
CA SER A 118 7.26 -8.13 -7.05
C SER A 118 8.46 -8.12 -8.00
N SER A 119 8.46 -7.24 -9.00
CA SER A 119 9.57 -7.03 -9.94
C SER A 119 10.37 -5.75 -9.69
N GLU A 120 10.00 -4.95 -8.69
CA GLU A 120 10.67 -3.68 -8.38
C GLU A 120 11.85 -3.85 -7.41
N PRO A 121 12.89 -3.00 -7.50
CA PRO A 121 13.98 -3.00 -6.54
C PRO A 121 13.53 -2.40 -5.19
N LEU A 122 13.25 -3.26 -4.23
CA LEU A 122 12.82 -2.87 -2.88
C LEU A 122 13.96 -2.99 -1.85
N LEU A 123 14.01 -2.05 -0.90
CA LEU A 123 14.92 -2.06 0.26
C LEU A 123 14.42 -2.96 1.40
N VAL A 124 13.16 -3.37 1.33
CA VAL A 124 12.57 -4.42 2.16
C VAL A 124 12.30 -5.64 1.30
N SER A 125 12.25 -6.83 1.91
CA SER A 125 11.96 -8.08 1.20
C SER A 125 10.58 -8.60 1.63
N PRO A 126 9.48 -8.19 0.96
CA PRO A 126 8.18 -8.80 1.18
C PRO A 126 8.21 -10.30 0.87
N LYS A 127 7.51 -11.08 1.69
CA LYS A 127 7.43 -12.54 1.53
C LYS A 127 6.35 -12.97 0.55
N ARG A 128 5.32 -12.15 0.38
CA ARG A 128 4.15 -12.44 -0.45
C ARG A 128 3.64 -11.16 -1.09
N PHE A 129 3.12 -11.30 -2.30
CA PHE A 129 2.41 -10.28 -3.05
C PHE A 129 1.02 -10.84 -3.40
N ILE A 130 -0.05 -10.16 -3.01
CA ILE A 130 -1.43 -10.64 -3.12
C ILE A 130 -2.27 -9.62 -3.90
N GLY A 131 -2.74 -10.01 -5.08
CA GLY A 131 -3.70 -9.23 -5.85
C GLY A 131 -5.13 -9.74 -5.61
N LEU A 132 -6.02 -8.88 -5.11
CA LEU A 132 -7.45 -9.15 -5.02
C LEU A 132 -8.14 -8.53 -6.24
N ALA A 133 -8.59 -9.36 -7.19
CA ALA A 133 -9.11 -8.93 -8.49
C ALA A 133 -8.18 -7.94 -9.25
N PRO A 134 -6.88 -8.25 -9.42
CA PRO A 134 -5.91 -7.29 -9.96
C PRO A 134 -6.15 -7.02 -11.45
N ILE A 135 -5.89 -5.77 -11.88
CA ILE A 135 -5.89 -5.38 -13.30
C ILE A 135 -4.49 -5.61 -13.87
N LEU A 136 -4.24 -6.74 -14.53
CA LEU A 136 -2.88 -7.13 -14.96
C LEU A 136 -2.60 -6.90 -16.45
N ASP A 137 -3.64 -6.67 -17.26
CA ASP A 137 -3.51 -6.28 -18.66
C ASP A 137 -4.12 -4.88 -18.84
N LEU A 138 -3.24 -3.87 -18.89
CA LEU A 138 -3.67 -2.47 -18.97
C LEU A 138 -4.19 -2.09 -20.36
N GLU A 139 -3.74 -2.78 -21.41
CA GLU A 139 -4.17 -2.52 -22.78
C GLU A 139 -5.62 -2.99 -22.99
N ILE A 140 -5.93 -4.21 -22.52
CA ILE A 140 -7.30 -4.73 -22.52
C ILE A 140 -8.18 -3.91 -21.55
N ALA A 141 -7.67 -3.55 -20.37
CA ALA A 141 -8.45 -2.78 -19.41
C ALA A 141 -8.81 -1.39 -19.93
N TYR A 142 -7.94 -0.73 -20.71
CA TYR A 142 -8.21 0.57 -21.28
C TYR A 142 -9.15 0.51 -22.49
N SER A 143 -9.00 -0.49 -23.35
CA SER A 143 -9.81 -0.63 -24.58
C SER A 143 -11.29 -0.95 -24.35
N ASN A 144 -11.67 -1.36 -23.13
CA ASN A 144 -13.05 -1.68 -22.74
C ASN A 144 -13.71 -0.61 -21.86
N LEU A 145 -13.14 0.60 -21.80
CA LEU A 145 -13.71 1.78 -21.13
C LEU A 145 -14.32 2.75 -22.14
#